data_AF-A0A2N0QKT9-F1
#
_entry.id   AF-A0A2N0QKT9-F1
#
_cell.length_a   1.000
_cell.length_b   1.000
_cell.length_c   1.000
_cell.angle_alpha   90.00
_cell.angle_beta   90.00
_cell.angle_gamma   90.00
#
_symmetry.space_group_name_H-M   'P 1'
#
loop_
_entity.id
_entity.type
_entity.pdbx_description
1 polymer ?
#
loop_
_entity_poly.entity_id
_entity_poly.type
_entity_poly.pdbx_seq_one_letter_code
_entity_poly.pdbx_strand_id
1 'polypeptide(L)'
;MDSMENYQEQLLLTAKSTLKKMHDEHIQFLEEEQKQLFIDYEETLSKEEWQNREEIIEDYEKLKLHTELFSFENWNDTFKEKRKDLLDNAAIIPADFRDKLRLYLESQQPGFKVGGLFTAKKKTEEEISRRKEELYDQYLSIVSSQIIGHLKGLMKQSLRDVGALTEQTASKIDHITFEIPFSVIEDQIHKGSLVTGDAVLNFANRVAEATKRFFIQETDKWKDQQADLLNEVAKNSQAPVSEKLSQIAFK
;
A
#
# COMPACT_ATOMS: atom_id res chain seq x y z
N MET A 1 -46.82 45.88 70.52
CA MET A 1 -46.92 46.01 69.06
C MET A 1 -45.49 45.94 68.53
N ASP A 2 -44.92 44.75 68.41
CA ASP A 2 -45.15 43.79 67.30
C ASP A 2 -44.29 44.14 66.06
N SER A 3 -42.98 44.31 66.27
CA SER A 3 -41.99 44.54 65.19
C SER A 3 -40.69 43.73 65.34
N MET A 4 -40.53 42.96 66.43
CA MET A 4 -39.30 42.19 66.72
C MET A 4 -39.52 40.67 66.74
N GLU A 5 -40.76 40.16 66.66
CA GLU A 5 -41.04 38.71 66.61
C GLU A 5 -40.73 38.09 65.24
N ASN A 6 -40.64 38.90 64.19
CA ASN A 6 -40.40 38.45 62.81
C ASN A 6 -39.03 38.86 62.24
N TYR A 7 -38.16 39.51 63.04
CA TYR A 7 -36.90 40.06 62.53
C TYR A 7 -35.91 38.96 62.10
N GLN A 8 -35.78 37.88 62.88
CA GLN A 8 -34.91 36.76 62.54
C GLN A 8 -35.42 36.01 61.30
N GLU A 9 -36.73 35.86 61.16
CA GLU A 9 -37.36 35.22 60.00
C GLU A 9 -37.22 36.09 58.75
N GLN A 10 -37.42 37.41 58.87
CA GLN A 10 -37.15 38.37 57.80
C GLN A 10 -35.68 38.41 57.41
N LEU A 11 -34.75 38.39 58.36
CA LEU A 11 -33.31 38.37 58.08
C LEU A 11 -32.90 37.10 57.32
N LEU A 12 -33.46 35.95 57.69
CA LEU A 12 -33.24 34.67 57.01
C LEU A 12 -33.84 34.69 55.59
N LEU A 13 -35.04 35.26 55.42
CA LEU A 13 -35.67 35.45 54.12
C LEU A 13 -34.86 36.39 53.21
N THR A 14 -34.38 37.51 53.74
CA THR A 14 -33.51 38.45 53.02
C THR A 14 -32.18 37.81 52.66
N ALA A 15 -31.50 37.12 53.60
CA ALA A 15 -30.25 36.42 53.32
C ALA A 15 -30.41 35.37 52.23
N LYS A 16 -31.49 34.58 52.27
CA LYS A 16 -31.82 33.60 51.23
C LYS A 16 -32.07 34.27 49.88
N SER A 17 -32.79 35.39 49.86
CA SER A 17 -33.06 36.14 48.63
C SER A 17 -31.78 36.76 48.04
N THR A 18 -30.88 37.28 48.89
CA THR A 18 -29.61 37.86 48.45
C THR A 18 -28.67 36.78 47.92
N LEU A 19 -28.55 35.63 48.61
CA LEU A 19 -27.75 34.50 48.12
C LEU A 19 -28.29 33.95 46.80
N LYS A 20 -29.61 33.84 46.65
CA LYS A 20 -30.23 33.47 45.38
C LYS A 20 -29.89 34.47 44.28
N LYS A 21 -30.01 35.77 44.56
CA LYS A 21 -29.67 36.82 43.60
C LYS A 21 -28.20 36.76 43.19
N MET A 22 -27.28 36.61 44.15
CA MET A 22 -25.84 36.51 43.88
C MET A 22 -25.49 35.24 43.08
N HIS A 23 -26.16 34.13 43.38
CA HIS A 23 -26.04 32.89 42.61
C HIS A 23 -26.51 33.09 41.16
N ASP A 24 -27.67 33.71 40.97
CA ASP A 24 -28.24 33.95 39.63
C ASP A 24 -27.38 34.95 38.84
N GLU A 25 -26.85 36.00 39.48
CA GLU A 25 -25.88 36.94 38.90
C GLU A 25 -24.56 36.25 38.52
N HIS A 26 -24.08 35.31 39.33
CA HIS A 26 -22.86 34.56 39.02
C HIS A 26 -23.08 33.59 37.85
N ILE A 27 -24.25 32.94 37.78
CA ILE A 27 -24.61 32.14 36.59
C ILE A 27 -24.63 33.02 35.34
N GLN A 28 -25.25 34.19 35.41
CA GLN A 28 -25.27 35.13 34.27
C GLN A 28 -23.86 35.57 33.86
N PHE A 29 -23.00 35.89 34.83
CA PHE A 29 -21.60 36.23 34.57
C PHE A 29 -20.88 35.09 33.84
N LEU A 30 -21.03 33.84 34.31
CA LEU A 30 -20.42 32.67 33.68
C LEU A 30 -20.99 32.40 32.28
N GLU A 31 -22.29 32.62 32.06
CA GLU A 31 -22.93 32.49 30.75
C GLU A 31 -22.43 33.56 29.76
N GLU A 32 -22.23 34.79 30.22
CA GLU A 32 -21.67 35.88 29.43
C GLU A 32 -20.20 35.65 29.10
N GLU A 33 -19.40 35.21 30.08
CA GLU A 33 -18.00 34.85 29.89
C GLU A 33 -17.85 33.70 28.90
N GLN A 34 -18.69 32.66 29.02
CA GLN A 34 -18.74 31.56 28.06
C GLN A 34 -19.09 32.05 26.64
N LYS A 35 -20.10 32.91 26.50
CA LYS A 35 -20.47 33.48 25.20
C LYS A 35 -19.33 34.29 24.60
N GLN A 36 -18.66 35.10 25.40
CA GLN A 36 -17.54 35.91 24.95
C GLN A 36 -16.38 35.05 24.46
N LEU A 37 -16.07 33.96 25.19
CA LEU A 37 -15.07 32.99 24.74
C LEU A 37 -15.45 32.37 23.39
N PHE A 38 -16.70 32.00 23.17
CA PHE A 38 -17.11 31.48 21.85
C PHE A 38 -16.99 32.50 20.73
N ILE A 39 -17.27 33.78 21.01
CA ILE A 39 -17.11 34.86 20.02
C ILE A 39 -15.62 35.06 19.71
N ASP A 40 -14.78 35.10 20.74
CA ASP A 40 -13.34 35.37 20.61
C ASP A 40 -12.61 34.24 19.85
N TYR A 41 -13.15 33.01 19.89
CA TYR A 41 -12.55 31.83 19.27
C TYR A 41 -13.38 31.22 18.13
N GLU A 42 -14.41 31.91 17.63
CA GLU A 42 -15.35 31.39 16.62
C GLU A 42 -14.66 30.94 15.33
N GLU A 43 -13.59 31.64 14.92
CA GLU A 43 -12.81 31.30 13.72
C GLU A 43 -11.98 30.00 13.87
N THR A 44 -11.72 29.57 15.11
CA THR A 44 -10.86 28.41 15.40
C THR A 44 -11.65 27.21 15.89
N LEU A 45 -12.72 27.43 16.66
CA LEU A 45 -13.52 26.38 17.26
C LEU A 45 -14.99 26.80 17.28
N SER A 46 -15.78 26.16 16.43
CA SER A 46 -17.22 26.39 16.42
C SER A 46 -17.88 25.83 17.69
N LYS A 47 -19.03 26.41 18.05
CA LYS A 47 -19.84 25.92 19.16
C LYS A 47 -20.28 24.45 18.99
N GLU A 48 -20.50 24.03 17.75
CA GLU A 48 -20.86 22.65 17.39
C GLU A 48 -19.68 21.69 17.60
N GLU A 49 -18.46 22.08 17.20
CA GLU A 49 -17.25 21.29 17.46
C GLU A 49 -16.96 21.15 18.96
N TRP A 50 -17.18 22.19 19.76
CA TRP A 50 -17.01 22.09 21.22
C TRP A 50 -18.03 21.16 21.88
N GLN A 51 -19.28 21.20 21.42
CA GLN A 51 -20.34 20.31 21.91
C GLN A 51 -20.02 18.84 21.61
N ASN A 52 -19.40 18.57 20.47
CA ASN A 52 -19.03 17.22 20.03
C ASN A 52 -17.54 16.88 20.28
N ARG A 53 -16.83 17.64 21.13
CA ARG A 53 -15.36 17.55 21.26
C ARG A 53 -14.86 16.16 21.66
N GLU A 54 -15.60 15.43 22.49
CA GLU A 54 -15.21 14.10 22.96
C GLU A 54 -15.24 13.07 21.81
N GLU A 55 -16.27 13.10 20.97
CA GLU A 55 -16.38 12.27 19.76
C GLU A 55 -15.30 12.66 18.73
N ILE A 56 -15.07 13.96 18.55
CA ILE A 56 -14.03 14.48 17.64
C ILE A 56 -12.62 14.04 18.10
N ILE A 57 -12.35 14.07 19.41
CA ILE A 57 -11.08 13.58 19.98
C ILE A 57 -10.95 12.06 19.80
N GLU A 58 -12.02 11.29 19.99
CA GLU A 58 -11.98 9.83 19.84
C GLU A 58 -11.76 9.42 18.37
N ASP A 59 -12.47 10.05 17.43
CA ASP A 59 -12.29 9.82 16.00
C ASP A 59 -10.91 10.27 15.53
N TYR A 60 -10.38 11.34 16.14
CA TYR A 60 -8.99 11.74 15.95
C TYR A 60 -8.01 10.68 16.41
N GLU A 61 -8.16 10.15 17.63
CA GLU A 61 -7.23 9.15 18.18
C GLU A 61 -7.24 7.88 17.33
N LYS A 62 -8.40 7.48 16.82
CA LYS A 62 -8.53 6.38 15.84
C LYS A 62 -7.81 6.69 14.54
N LEU A 63 -7.97 7.91 13.99
CA LEU A 63 -7.32 8.31 12.74
C LEU A 63 -5.80 8.44 12.91
N LYS A 64 -5.35 8.99 14.04
CA LYS A 64 -3.94 9.07 14.43
C LYS A 64 -3.35 7.67 14.57
N LEU A 65 -4.00 6.77 15.30
CA LEU A 65 -3.57 5.38 15.42
C LEU A 65 -3.52 4.69 14.05
N HIS A 66 -4.51 4.92 13.19
CA HIS A 66 -4.52 4.40 11.82
C HIS A 66 -3.35 4.97 10.97
N THR A 67 -2.95 6.21 11.22
CA THR A 67 -1.85 6.89 10.52
C THR A 67 -0.48 6.59 11.13
N GLU A 68 -0.40 6.27 12.42
CA GLU A 68 0.81 5.79 13.11
C GLU A 68 1.07 4.30 12.83
N LEU A 69 0.00 3.50 12.73
CA LEU A 69 0.04 2.16 12.14
C LEU A 69 0.35 2.20 10.65
N PHE A 70 0.13 3.34 9.98
CA PHE A 70 0.62 3.58 8.63
C PHE A 70 2.11 3.98 8.65
N SER A 71 2.97 3.01 8.92
CA SER A 71 4.40 3.15 8.66
C SER A 71 4.71 2.72 7.23
N PHE A 72 5.73 3.34 6.63
CA PHE A 72 6.31 2.85 5.38
C PHE A 72 6.67 1.35 5.47
N GLU A 73 7.08 0.89 6.65
CA GLU A 73 7.39 -0.51 6.94
C GLU A 73 6.16 -1.42 6.79
N ASN A 74 5.02 -1.04 7.37
CA ASN A 74 3.77 -1.81 7.25
C ASN A 74 3.24 -1.82 5.80
N TRP A 75 3.32 -0.69 5.10
CA TRP A 75 2.99 -0.62 3.68
C TRP A 75 3.88 -1.55 2.85
N ASN A 76 5.18 -1.52 3.12
CA ASN A 76 6.20 -2.32 2.46
C ASN A 76 5.95 -3.82 2.66
N ASP A 77 5.64 -4.23 3.88
CA ASP A 77 5.35 -5.64 4.19
C ASP A 77 4.04 -6.10 3.55
N THR A 78 2.99 -5.27 3.61
CA THR A 78 1.71 -5.52 2.92
C THR A 78 1.91 -5.67 1.41
N PHE A 79 2.72 -4.81 0.80
CA PHE A 79 3.01 -4.88 -0.63
C PHE A 79 3.77 -6.16 -0.98
N LYS A 80 4.78 -6.52 -0.17
CA LYS A 80 5.55 -7.76 -0.37
C LYS A 80 4.67 -9.00 -0.28
N GLU A 81 3.78 -9.06 0.70
CA GLU A 81 2.82 -10.16 0.89
C GLU A 81 1.88 -10.28 -0.31
N LYS A 82 1.18 -9.18 -0.67
CA LYS A 82 0.26 -9.17 -1.82
C LYS A 82 0.97 -9.52 -3.14
N ARG A 83 2.21 -9.07 -3.32
CA ARG A 83 3.04 -9.42 -4.48
C ARG A 83 3.37 -10.90 -4.49
N LYS A 84 3.77 -11.47 -3.35
CA LYS A 84 4.08 -12.90 -3.22
C LYS A 84 2.86 -13.72 -3.62
N ASP A 85 1.69 -13.40 -3.10
CA ASP A 85 0.44 -14.09 -3.42
C ASP A 85 0.10 -14.00 -4.91
N LEU A 86 0.25 -12.82 -5.51
CA LEU A 86 0.05 -12.63 -6.96
C LEU A 86 0.98 -13.53 -7.77
N LEU A 87 2.27 -13.56 -7.42
CA LEU A 87 3.28 -14.36 -8.14
C LEU A 87 3.11 -15.86 -7.95
N ASP A 88 2.66 -16.31 -6.78
CA ASP A 88 2.40 -17.73 -6.50
C ASP A 88 1.15 -18.26 -7.20
N ASN A 89 0.16 -17.38 -7.45
CA ASN A 89 -1.05 -17.74 -8.17
C ASN A 89 -0.94 -17.54 -9.70
N ALA A 90 0.15 -16.94 -10.19
CA ALA A 90 0.35 -16.73 -11.62
C ALA A 90 0.61 -18.06 -12.36
N ALA A 91 -0.11 -18.29 -13.46
CA ALA A 91 0.08 -19.46 -14.31
C ALA A 91 1.32 -19.30 -15.21
N ILE A 92 2.52 -19.40 -14.62
CA ILE A 92 3.81 -19.16 -15.33
C ILE A 92 4.15 -20.29 -16.31
N ILE A 93 3.78 -21.53 -16.00
CA ILE A 93 4.12 -22.73 -16.79
C ILE A 93 2.84 -23.43 -17.29
N PRO A 94 2.13 -22.87 -18.29
CA PRO A 94 1.07 -23.60 -18.97
C PRO A 94 1.65 -24.74 -19.83
N ALA A 95 0.78 -25.66 -20.26
CA ALA A 95 1.19 -26.91 -20.92
C ALA A 95 1.96 -26.68 -22.25
N ASP A 96 1.50 -25.75 -23.06
CA ASP A 96 2.11 -25.33 -24.32
C ASP A 96 3.50 -24.70 -24.10
N PHE A 97 3.68 -23.91 -23.05
CA PHE A 97 4.97 -23.34 -22.68
C PHE A 97 5.94 -24.41 -22.19
N ARG A 98 5.46 -25.38 -21.40
CA ARG A 98 6.26 -26.53 -20.96
C ARG A 98 6.80 -27.33 -22.15
N ASP A 99 6.03 -27.47 -23.23
CA ASP A 99 6.50 -28.12 -24.46
C ASP A 99 7.61 -27.33 -25.16
N LYS A 100 7.52 -25.99 -25.24
CA LYS A 100 8.62 -25.17 -25.76
C LYS A 100 9.87 -25.28 -24.89
N LEU A 101 9.72 -25.27 -23.57
CA LEU A 101 10.83 -25.47 -22.63
C LEU A 101 11.52 -26.82 -22.87
N ARG A 102 10.74 -27.89 -23.08
CA ARG A 102 11.27 -29.22 -23.44
C ARG A 102 12.05 -29.16 -24.75
N LEU A 103 11.48 -28.61 -25.80
CA LEU A 103 12.13 -28.53 -27.12
C LEU A 103 13.44 -27.73 -27.04
N TYR A 104 13.47 -26.64 -26.29
CA TYR A 104 14.69 -25.89 -26.07
C TYR A 104 15.72 -26.68 -25.24
N LEU A 105 15.30 -27.33 -24.15
CA LEU A 105 16.19 -28.15 -23.33
C LEU A 105 16.81 -29.32 -24.12
N GLU A 106 16.07 -29.94 -25.04
CA GLU A 106 16.57 -30.94 -25.99
C GLU A 106 17.62 -30.37 -26.93
N SER A 107 17.45 -29.12 -27.39
CA SER A 107 18.40 -28.48 -28.31
C SER A 107 19.74 -28.14 -27.65
N GLN A 108 19.77 -28.06 -26.31
CA GLN A 108 20.97 -27.83 -25.52
C GLN A 108 21.73 -29.12 -25.16
N GLN A 109 21.23 -30.30 -25.54
CA GLN A 109 21.87 -31.56 -25.20
C GLN A 109 23.13 -31.83 -26.03
N PRO A 110 24.14 -32.48 -25.43
CA PRO A 110 25.30 -32.98 -26.19
C PRO A 110 24.83 -33.88 -27.34
N GLY A 111 25.28 -33.57 -28.56
CA GLY A 111 24.96 -34.37 -29.75
C GLY A 111 23.66 -33.99 -30.46
N PHE A 112 22.93 -32.96 -30.01
CA PHE A 112 21.80 -32.42 -30.77
C PHE A 112 22.25 -31.97 -32.17
N LYS A 113 21.61 -32.51 -33.21
CA LYS A 113 21.88 -32.19 -34.61
C LYS A 113 20.60 -32.28 -35.45
N VAL A 114 20.44 -31.37 -36.39
CA VAL A 114 19.34 -31.36 -37.36
C VAL A 114 19.90 -31.24 -38.77
N GLY A 115 19.42 -32.08 -39.69
CA GLY A 115 19.83 -32.11 -41.10
C GLY A 115 20.85 -33.20 -41.47
N GLY A 116 21.04 -33.41 -42.78
CA GLY A 116 21.93 -34.43 -43.34
C GLY A 116 23.42 -34.05 -43.36
N LEU A 117 24.26 -34.96 -43.89
CA LEU A 117 25.73 -35.00 -43.76
C LEU A 117 26.49 -33.69 -44.11
N PHE A 118 25.98 -32.83 -45.00
CA PHE A 118 26.71 -31.64 -45.48
C PHE A 118 26.20 -30.30 -44.95
N THR A 119 25.01 -30.24 -44.32
CA THR A 119 24.41 -28.98 -43.81
C THR A 119 24.05 -29.04 -42.32
N ALA A 120 24.37 -30.15 -41.65
CA ALA A 120 23.97 -30.41 -40.27
C ALA A 120 24.35 -29.29 -39.30
N LYS A 121 25.56 -28.73 -39.38
CA LYS A 121 25.99 -27.67 -38.44
C LYS A 121 25.12 -26.41 -38.54
N LYS A 122 25.00 -25.85 -39.75
CA LYS A 122 24.20 -24.64 -40.00
C LYS A 122 22.72 -24.86 -39.63
N LYS A 123 22.14 -25.98 -40.07
CA LYS A 123 20.73 -26.32 -39.76
C LYS A 123 20.48 -26.53 -38.27
N THR A 124 21.48 -27.03 -37.54
CA THR A 124 21.39 -27.21 -36.08
C THR A 124 21.40 -25.85 -35.37
N GLU A 125 22.30 -24.94 -35.75
CA GLU A 125 22.39 -23.59 -35.18
C GLU A 125 21.11 -22.77 -35.48
N GLU A 126 20.57 -22.88 -36.70
CA GLU A 126 19.29 -22.28 -37.10
C GLU A 126 18.13 -22.82 -36.27
N GLU A 127 18.05 -24.14 -36.07
CA GLU A 127 16.99 -24.75 -35.26
C GLU A 127 17.10 -24.37 -33.77
N ILE A 128 18.31 -24.29 -33.21
CA ILE A 128 18.52 -23.82 -31.83
C ILE A 128 18.01 -22.39 -31.67
N SER A 129 18.38 -21.51 -32.62
CA SER A 129 17.97 -20.11 -32.61
C SER A 129 16.46 -19.96 -32.73
N ARG A 130 15.84 -20.71 -33.64
CA ARG A 130 14.38 -20.76 -33.81
C ARG A 130 13.67 -21.18 -32.53
N ARG A 131 14.11 -22.27 -31.88
CA ARG A 131 13.51 -22.75 -30.63
C ARG A 131 13.66 -21.73 -29.49
N LYS A 132 14.80 -21.02 -29.43
CA LYS A 132 15.05 -19.96 -28.45
C LYS A 132 14.10 -18.77 -28.65
N GLU A 133 13.94 -18.31 -29.89
CA GLU A 133 13.04 -17.22 -30.25
C GLU A 133 11.58 -17.56 -29.92
N GLU A 134 11.10 -18.71 -30.42
CA GLU A 134 9.73 -19.17 -30.16
C GLU A 134 9.43 -19.34 -28.67
N LEU A 135 10.41 -19.83 -27.89
CA LEU A 135 10.28 -19.96 -26.44
C LEU A 135 10.20 -18.59 -25.76
N TYR A 136 11.08 -17.66 -26.16
CA TYR A 136 11.17 -16.35 -25.54
C TYR A 136 9.93 -15.49 -25.85
N ASP A 137 9.42 -15.53 -27.08
CA ASP A 137 8.20 -14.81 -27.45
C ASP A 137 6.99 -15.30 -26.64
N GLN A 138 6.84 -16.62 -26.49
CA GLN A 138 5.76 -17.18 -25.67
C GLN A 138 5.94 -16.82 -24.19
N TYR A 139 7.18 -16.87 -23.69
CA TYR A 139 7.49 -16.46 -22.32
C TYR A 139 7.08 -15.00 -22.06
N LEU A 140 7.45 -14.07 -22.94
CA LEU A 140 7.10 -12.67 -22.82
C LEU A 140 5.57 -12.44 -22.87
N SER A 141 4.85 -13.18 -23.71
CA SER A 141 3.38 -13.15 -23.76
C SER A 141 2.74 -13.61 -22.44
N ILE A 142 3.25 -14.71 -21.87
CA ILE A 142 2.76 -15.26 -20.61
C ILE A 142 3.00 -14.28 -19.46
N VAL A 143 4.24 -13.79 -19.27
CA VAL A 143 4.53 -12.87 -18.17
C VAL A 143 3.81 -11.54 -18.32
N SER A 144 3.61 -11.05 -19.55
CA SER A 144 2.81 -9.86 -19.82
C SER A 144 1.36 -10.01 -19.34
N SER A 145 0.71 -11.12 -19.71
CA SER A 145 -0.69 -11.38 -19.38
C SER A 145 -0.92 -11.83 -17.93
N GLN A 146 -0.03 -12.67 -17.39
CA GLN A 146 -0.22 -13.30 -16.07
C GLN A 146 0.41 -12.53 -14.92
N ILE A 147 1.38 -11.64 -15.18
CA ILE A 147 2.13 -10.95 -14.12
C ILE A 147 2.08 -9.44 -14.30
N ILE A 148 2.60 -8.90 -15.42
CA ILE A 148 2.90 -7.47 -15.56
C ILE A 148 1.65 -6.60 -15.34
N GLY A 149 0.52 -6.94 -15.97
CA GLY A 149 -0.72 -6.18 -15.81
C GLY A 149 -1.22 -6.18 -14.36
N HIS A 150 -1.25 -7.34 -13.72
CA HIS A 150 -1.69 -7.49 -12.34
C HIS A 150 -0.75 -6.78 -11.36
N LEU A 151 0.55 -6.83 -11.61
CA LEU A 151 1.58 -6.21 -10.78
C LEU A 151 1.48 -4.68 -10.84
N LYS A 152 1.31 -4.09 -12.03
CA LYS A 152 1.02 -2.66 -12.18
C LYS A 152 -0.29 -2.26 -11.48
N GLY A 153 -1.31 -3.13 -11.55
CA GLY A 153 -2.55 -2.96 -10.79
C GLY A 153 -2.31 -2.92 -9.28
N LEU A 154 -1.56 -3.89 -8.75
CA LEU A 154 -1.19 -3.96 -7.33
C LEU A 154 -0.39 -2.72 -6.89
N MET A 155 0.57 -2.26 -7.69
CA MET A 155 1.36 -1.06 -7.41
C MET A 155 0.46 0.17 -7.28
N LYS A 156 -0.47 0.37 -8.23
CA LYS A 156 -1.44 1.48 -8.17
C LYS A 156 -2.37 1.35 -6.96
N GLN A 157 -2.87 0.14 -6.68
CA GLN A 157 -3.74 -0.10 -5.53
C GLN A 157 -3.01 0.19 -4.21
N SER A 158 -1.75 -0.25 -4.09
CA SER A 158 -0.96 -0.03 -2.87
C SER A 158 -0.73 1.46 -2.58
N LEU A 159 -0.60 2.31 -3.60
CA LEU A 159 -0.54 3.77 -3.41
C LEU A 159 -1.93 4.37 -3.15
N ARG A 160 -3.00 3.80 -3.72
CA ARG A 160 -4.37 4.26 -3.51
C ARG A 160 -4.83 4.02 -2.07
N ASP A 161 -4.53 2.84 -1.53
CA ASP A 161 -4.88 2.41 -0.18
C ASP A 161 -4.37 3.40 0.90
N VAL A 162 -3.40 4.23 0.53
CA VAL A 162 -2.68 5.13 1.44
C VAL A 162 -2.79 6.60 1.01
N GLY A 163 -3.66 6.91 0.06
CA GLY A 163 -3.86 8.27 -0.44
C GLY A 163 -2.71 8.85 -1.26
N ALA A 164 -1.71 8.06 -1.64
CA ALA A 164 -0.53 8.51 -2.40
C ALA A 164 -0.68 8.41 -3.92
N LEU A 165 -1.78 7.82 -4.42
CA LEU A 165 -1.99 7.66 -5.86
C LEU A 165 -2.49 8.96 -6.52
N THR A 166 -1.64 9.55 -7.34
CA THR A 166 -1.94 10.68 -8.24
C THR A 166 -1.90 10.25 -9.71
N GLU A 167 -2.44 11.08 -10.62
CA GLU A 167 -2.32 10.84 -12.07
C GLU A 167 -0.87 10.68 -12.52
N GLN A 168 0.05 11.48 -11.95
CA GLN A 168 1.47 11.40 -12.26
C GLN A 168 2.07 10.06 -11.83
N THR A 169 1.79 9.60 -10.60
CA THR A 169 2.30 8.31 -10.11
C THR A 169 1.69 7.12 -10.85
N ALA A 170 0.39 7.19 -11.19
CA ALA A 170 -0.28 6.18 -12.00
C ALA A 170 0.37 6.08 -13.38
N SER A 171 0.59 7.21 -14.04
CA SER A 171 1.27 7.27 -15.35
C SER A 171 2.69 6.72 -15.27
N LYS A 172 3.48 7.05 -14.24
CA LYS A 172 4.81 6.48 -14.02
C LYS A 172 4.76 4.96 -13.95
N ILE A 173 3.80 4.38 -13.22
CA ILE A 173 3.62 2.93 -13.11
C ILE A 173 3.24 2.31 -14.46
N ASP A 174 2.34 2.95 -15.20
CA ASP A 174 1.90 2.45 -16.50
C ASP A 174 3.05 2.41 -17.53
N HIS A 175 4.01 3.32 -17.43
CA HIS A 175 5.20 3.38 -18.28
C HIS A 175 6.36 2.46 -17.83
N ILE A 176 6.24 1.74 -16.71
CA ILE A 176 7.29 0.79 -16.30
C ILE A 176 7.39 -0.33 -17.35
N THR A 177 8.59 -0.50 -17.89
CA THR A 177 8.93 -1.61 -18.77
C THR A 177 9.79 -2.59 -18.00
N PHE A 178 9.35 -3.85 -17.96
CA PHE A 178 10.14 -4.94 -17.39
C PHE A 178 10.97 -5.56 -18.52
N GLU A 179 12.26 -5.25 -18.56
CA GLU A 179 13.20 -5.85 -19.51
C GLU A 179 13.65 -7.21 -18.98
N ILE A 180 12.94 -8.27 -19.36
CA ILE A 180 13.16 -9.62 -18.82
C ILE A 180 14.18 -10.35 -19.69
N PRO A 181 15.45 -10.51 -19.29
CA PRO A 181 16.43 -11.13 -20.16
C PRO A 181 16.16 -12.63 -20.32
N PHE A 182 16.54 -13.18 -21.48
CA PHE A 182 16.43 -14.63 -21.72
C PHE A 182 17.26 -15.48 -20.73
N SER A 183 18.26 -14.90 -20.07
CA SER A 183 19.05 -15.56 -19.02
C SER A 183 18.20 -16.05 -17.84
N VAL A 184 17.02 -15.45 -17.59
CA VAL A 184 16.05 -15.95 -16.60
C VAL A 184 15.67 -17.41 -16.88
N ILE A 185 15.68 -17.82 -18.15
CA ILE A 185 15.45 -19.19 -18.59
C ILE A 185 16.76 -19.96 -18.77
N GLU A 186 17.71 -19.37 -19.51
CA GLU A 186 18.95 -20.04 -19.95
C GLU A 186 19.79 -20.53 -18.76
N ASP A 187 19.89 -19.73 -17.69
CA ASP A 187 20.68 -20.05 -16.50
C ASP A 187 20.10 -21.21 -15.67
N GLN A 188 18.86 -21.62 -15.95
CA GLN A 188 18.19 -22.71 -15.22
C GLN A 188 18.47 -24.10 -15.82
N ILE A 189 19.25 -24.17 -16.91
CA ILE A 189 19.63 -25.43 -17.54
C ILE A 189 20.78 -26.08 -16.77
N HIS A 190 20.56 -27.30 -16.28
CA HIS A 190 21.63 -28.13 -15.74
C HIS A 190 22.32 -28.92 -16.85
N LYS A 191 23.60 -28.62 -17.08
CA LYS A 191 24.42 -29.31 -18.08
C LYS A 191 24.61 -30.78 -17.68
N GLY A 192 24.44 -31.70 -18.63
CA GLY A 192 24.74 -33.13 -18.46
C GLY A 192 23.60 -34.01 -17.94
N SER A 193 22.39 -33.47 -17.73
CA SER A 193 21.21 -34.30 -17.44
C SER A 193 20.55 -34.77 -18.73
N LEU A 194 20.22 -36.06 -18.82
CA LEU A 194 19.33 -36.60 -19.86
C LEU A 194 17.98 -35.87 -19.80
N VAL A 195 17.37 -35.64 -20.98
CA VAL A 195 16.02 -35.06 -21.08
C VAL A 195 15.00 -36.15 -20.80
N THR A 196 14.69 -36.35 -19.53
CA THR A 196 13.56 -37.15 -19.07
C THR A 196 12.35 -36.26 -18.77
N GLY A 197 11.16 -36.85 -18.59
CA GLY A 197 9.97 -36.10 -18.17
C GLY A 197 10.19 -35.34 -16.85
N ASP A 198 10.92 -35.94 -15.91
CA ASP A 198 11.29 -35.32 -14.64
C ASP A 198 12.29 -34.17 -14.81
N ALA A 199 13.25 -34.30 -15.74
CA ALA A 199 14.20 -33.24 -16.04
C ALA A 199 13.50 -31.99 -16.60
N VAL A 200 12.49 -32.18 -17.48
CA VAL A 200 11.67 -31.09 -18.01
C VAL A 200 10.84 -30.44 -16.92
N LEU A 201 10.19 -31.22 -16.04
CA LEU A 201 9.40 -30.69 -14.94
C LEU A 201 10.27 -29.84 -13.99
N ASN A 202 11.42 -30.37 -13.61
CA ASN A 202 12.36 -29.66 -12.73
C ASN A 202 12.91 -28.40 -13.38
N PHE A 203 13.21 -28.42 -14.69
CA PHE A 203 13.60 -27.23 -15.44
C PHE A 203 12.50 -26.17 -15.43
N ALA A 204 11.27 -26.57 -15.74
CA ALA A 204 10.13 -25.65 -15.76
C ALA A 204 9.86 -25.03 -14.38
N ASN A 205 9.97 -25.81 -13.30
CA ASN A 205 9.86 -25.29 -11.93
C ASN A 205 10.96 -24.26 -11.62
N ARG A 206 12.22 -24.52 -12.02
CA ARG A 206 13.31 -23.55 -11.84
C ARG A 206 13.09 -22.27 -12.63
N VAL A 207 12.56 -22.37 -13.85
CA VAL A 207 12.18 -21.20 -14.67
C VAL A 207 11.09 -20.40 -13.97
N ALA A 208 10.03 -21.05 -13.47
CA ALA A 208 8.97 -20.36 -12.74
C ALA A 208 9.51 -19.58 -11.53
N GLU A 209 10.35 -20.22 -10.72
CA GLU A 209 10.97 -19.59 -9.56
C GLU A 209 11.94 -18.46 -9.94
N ALA A 210 12.69 -18.61 -11.05
CA ALA A 210 13.55 -17.54 -11.57
C ALA A 210 12.73 -16.32 -12.04
N THR A 211 11.61 -16.56 -12.71
CA THR A 211 10.66 -15.50 -13.12
C THR A 211 10.11 -14.77 -11.90
N LYS A 212 9.67 -15.48 -10.85
CA LYS A 212 9.20 -14.85 -9.61
C LYS A 212 10.29 -13.97 -8.97
N ARG A 213 11.52 -14.50 -8.86
CA ARG A 213 12.66 -13.75 -8.31
C ARG A 213 12.95 -12.48 -9.11
N PHE A 214 12.91 -12.54 -10.44
CA PHE A 214 13.09 -11.38 -11.30
C PHE A 214 12.06 -10.28 -10.97
N PHE A 215 10.77 -10.62 -10.92
CA PHE A 215 9.73 -9.62 -10.62
C PHE A 215 9.80 -9.08 -9.20
N ILE A 216 10.19 -9.90 -8.23
CA ILE A 216 10.47 -9.45 -6.86
C ILE A 216 11.57 -8.38 -6.87
N GLN A 217 12.70 -8.67 -7.51
CA GLN A 217 13.84 -7.74 -7.58
C GLN A 217 13.49 -6.42 -8.28
N GLU A 218 12.80 -6.49 -9.43
CA GLU A 218 12.43 -5.27 -10.17
C GLU A 218 11.41 -4.42 -9.40
N THR A 219 10.45 -5.06 -8.71
CA THR A 219 9.48 -4.30 -7.92
C THR A 219 9.98 -3.86 -6.56
N ASP A 220 11.01 -4.51 -6.00
CA ASP A 220 11.68 -4.03 -4.79
C ASP A 220 12.34 -2.67 -5.06
N LYS A 221 13.01 -2.50 -6.20
CA LYS A 221 13.58 -1.21 -6.63
C LYS A 221 12.52 -0.11 -6.66
N TRP A 222 11.38 -0.38 -7.29
CA TRP A 222 10.27 0.58 -7.35
C TRP A 222 9.71 0.90 -5.96
N LYS A 223 9.48 -0.13 -5.15
CA LYS A 223 8.93 -0.02 -3.79
C LYS A 223 9.81 0.84 -2.89
N ASP A 224 11.13 0.63 -2.95
CA ASP A 224 12.11 1.42 -2.18
C ASP A 224 12.08 2.90 -2.59
N GLN A 225 11.86 3.20 -3.87
CA GLN A 225 11.72 4.59 -4.36
C GLN A 225 10.46 5.30 -3.85
N GLN A 226 9.48 4.59 -3.28
CA GLN A 226 8.27 5.21 -2.74
C GLN A 226 8.43 5.73 -1.31
N ALA A 227 9.56 5.45 -0.65
CA ALA A 227 9.78 5.80 0.75
C ALA A 227 9.55 7.30 1.02
N ASP A 228 10.17 8.18 0.24
CA ASP A 228 10.07 9.63 0.44
C ASP A 228 8.64 10.14 0.21
N LEU A 229 7.99 9.69 -0.87
CA LEU A 229 6.60 10.02 -1.19
C LEU A 229 5.67 9.62 -0.04
N LEU A 230 5.81 8.40 0.47
CA LEU A 230 4.94 7.88 1.52
C LEU A 230 5.20 8.55 2.87
N ASN A 231 6.45 8.89 3.17
CA ASN A 231 6.80 9.69 4.35
C ASN A 231 6.22 11.10 4.27
N GLU A 232 6.20 11.72 3.08
CA GLU A 232 5.59 13.03 2.87
C GLU A 232 4.07 12.97 3.00
N VAL A 233 3.42 11.97 2.41
CA VAL A 233 1.98 11.73 2.53
C VAL A 233 1.59 11.49 3.98
N ALA A 234 2.36 10.68 4.73
CA ALA A 234 2.13 10.47 6.16
C ALA A 234 2.21 11.79 6.96
N LYS A 235 3.25 12.61 6.73
CA LYS A 235 3.39 13.93 7.39
C LYS A 235 2.25 14.89 7.05
N ASN A 236 1.89 14.99 5.78
CA ASN A 236 0.84 15.91 5.32
C ASN A 236 -0.56 15.45 5.78
N SER A 237 -0.78 14.15 5.93
CA SER A 237 -2.03 13.60 6.46
C SER A 237 -2.15 13.82 7.97
N GLN A 238 -1.03 13.93 8.68
CA GLN A 238 -0.98 14.23 10.13
C GLN A 238 -1.03 15.73 10.45
N ALA A 239 -0.54 16.61 9.56
CA ALA A 239 -0.38 18.04 9.83
C ALA A 239 -1.67 18.80 10.20
N PRO A 240 -2.73 18.82 9.36
CA PRO A 240 -3.96 19.57 9.68
C PRO A 240 -4.70 18.97 10.88
N VAL A 241 -4.51 17.66 11.09
CA VAL A 241 -5.17 16.90 12.14
C VAL A 241 -4.49 17.18 13.48
N SER A 242 -3.15 17.19 13.54
CA SER A 242 -2.36 17.59 14.71
C SER A 242 -2.54 19.06 15.09
N GLU A 243 -2.71 19.95 14.10
CA GLU A 243 -2.93 21.37 14.33
C GLU A 243 -4.27 21.62 15.02
N LYS A 244 -5.36 21.04 14.51
CA LYS A 244 -6.68 21.07 15.19
C LYS A 244 -6.63 20.48 16.59
N LEU A 245 -5.87 19.40 16.79
CA LEU A 245 -5.75 18.78 18.10
C LEU A 245 -5.00 19.65 19.12
N SER A 246 -3.95 20.34 18.70
CA SER A 246 -3.23 21.27 19.58
C SER A 246 -4.13 22.41 20.06
N GLN A 247 -5.12 22.79 19.26
CA GLN A 247 -6.10 23.82 19.59
C GLN A 247 -7.19 23.29 20.54
N ILE A 248 -7.55 22.01 20.46
CA ILE A 248 -8.56 21.38 21.33
C ILE A 248 -7.96 20.86 22.65
N ALA A 249 -6.72 20.37 22.66
CA ALA A 249 -6.10 19.73 23.82
C ALA A 249 -5.42 20.73 24.79
N PHE A 250 -5.18 21.97 24.37
CA PHE A 250 -4.64 23.05 25.20
C PHE A 250 -5.66 24.18 25.33
N LYS A 251 -6.68 24.00 26.18
CA LYS A 251 -7.39 25.02 26.98
C LYS A 251 -8.58 24.38 27.70
#